data_AF-A0A7X8MC24-F1
#
_entry.id   AF-A0A7X8MC24-F1
#
_cell.length_a   1.000
_cell.length_b   1.000
_cell.length_c   1.000
_cell.angle_alpha   90.00
_cell.angle_beta   90.00
_cell.angle_gamma   90.00
#
_symmetry.space_group_name_H-M   'P 1'
#
loop_
_entity.id
_entity.type
_entity.pdbx_description
1 polymer ?
#
loop_
_entity_poly.entity_id
_entity_poly.type
_entity_poly.pdbx_seq_one_letter_code
_entity_poly.pdbx_strand_id
1 'polypeptide(L)'
;MSGEKNNVRGVRHSRKSACGDAGGRSKRITLLLGLAVLLSCGRDKSTRLATANDLQVTVDEFRFRRSFSPYLFRGKTIAEKNLEFTSSLLAEKWLAQEARSRGLAKHARYQAQMEQLHREFLFEAMYAGDIATRSDPDRAMGELLRTVMADKTMHISQAVFASLEQALAAVLEQKPFLKDSTRTLSEQEANRFRKTFAELQSRSLVRFANGDEWTVADFLLRLSVGPYPLPSPQSSDFRSALKHSIKKAAELEYLNRAAHQRGYSRNADVRLQEEMWSAALLSQSLIQHQNEQITTNEDEIKRYYRSHISEYTIKKKRMPLDSVRASIASLLRKQKALQWQQQLLQAMQAVAWYNHDVLDTLQPAPSVDLVVKRHFPGRMLVPVLLPFAEFIHAPADSTPKPASKP
;
A
#
# COMPACT_ATOMS: atom_id res chain seq x y z
N MET A 1 -39.07 -24.10 -34.50
CA MET A 1 -38.55 -22.72 -34.48
C MET A 1 -37.07 -22.81 -34.16
N SER A 2 -36.24 -23.08 -35.19
CA SER A 2 -35.21 -22.14 -35.70
C SER A 2 -34.43 -21.46 -34.57
N GLY A 3 -33.17 -21.74 -34.28
CA GLY A 3 -32.08 -22.15 -35.17
C GLY A 3 -31.32 -20.91 -35.61
N GLU A 4 -30.37 -20.44 -34.78
CA GLU A 4 -29.46 -19.36 -35.15
C GLU A 4 -28.03 -19.73 -34.73
N LYS A 5 -27.27 -20.22 -35.71
CA LYS A 5 -25.83 -20.51 -35.63
C LYS A 5 -25.10 -19.26 -36.10
N ASN A 6 -24.37 -18.59 -35.21
CA ASN A 6 -23.47 -17.51 -35.60
C ASN A 6 -22.11 -18.07 -36.03
N ASN A 7 -21.86 -17.90 -37.33
CA ASN A 7 -20.72 -18.34 -38.10
C ASN A 7 -19.71 -17.17 -38.15
N VAL A 8 -18.58 -17.28 -37.45
CA VAL A 8 -17.51 -16.26 -37.52
C VAL A 8 -16.49 -16.69 -38.57
N ARG A 9 -16.45 -15.93 -39.67
CA ARG A 9 -15.51 -16.01 -40.78
C ARG A 9 -14.07 -15.81 -40.31
N GLY A 10 -13.21 -16.74 -40.73
CA GLY A 10 -11.76 -16.64 -40.61
C GLY A 10 -11.18 -15.55 -41.52
N VAL A 11 -10.24 -14.78 -40.97
CA VAL A 11 -9.39 -13.86 -41.71
C VAL A 11 -8.10 -14.61 -42.08
N ARG A 12 -7.92 -14.85 -43.38
CA ARG A 12 -6.65 -15.30 -43.98
C ARG A 12 -5.68 -14.12 -44.04
N HIS A 13 -4.51 -14.24 -43.42
CA HIS A 13 -3.35 -13.44 -43.81
C HIS A 13 -2.37 -14.31 -44.63
N SER A 14 -2.44 -14.07 -45.93
CA SER A 14 -1.39 -14.37 -46.91
C SER A 14 -0.34 -13.28 -46.81
N ARG A 15 0.94 -13.66 -46.61
CA ARG A 15 2.07 -12.89 -47.12
C ARG A 15 3.28 -13.82 -47.31
N LYS A 16 3.48 -14.20 -48.58
CA LYS A 16 4.77 -14.58 -49.14
C LYS A 16 5.62 -13.32 -49.29
N SER A 17 6.90 -13.39 -48.92
CA SER A 17 7.95 -12.61 -49.56
C SER A 17 9.30 -13.28 -49.30
N ALA A 18 9.82 -13.87 -50.37
CA ALA A 18 11.21 -14.27 -50.53
C ALA A 18 11.98 -13.13 -51.20
N CYS A 19 13.22 -12.92 -50.77
CA CYS A 19 14.37 -12.25 -51.44
C CYS A 19 15.48 -12.25 -50.36
N GLY A 20 16.74 -12.59 -50.58
CA GLY A 20 17.54 -12.88 -51.76
C GLY A 20 18.99 -12.72 -51.30
N ASP A 21 19.80 -13.77 -51.46
CA ASP A 21 21.24 -13.75 -51.17
C ASP A 21 21.99 -12.91 -52.21
N ALA A 22 22.86 -12.02 -51.76
CA ALA A 22 23.93 -11.45 -52.57
C ALA A 22 25.11 -11.03 -51.68
N GLY A 23 26.24 -11.73 -51.85
CA GLY A 23 27.50 -11.43 -51.20
C GLY A 23 28.19 -10.19 -51.77
N GLY A 24 28.97 -9.49 -50.93
CA GLY A 24 29.83 -8.38 -51.33
C GLY A 24 30.80 -8.01 -50.22
N ARG A 25 32.09 -8.25 -50.47
CA ARG A 25 33.24 -7.94 -49.60
C ARG A 25 33.42 -6.43 -49.35
N SER A 26 34.06 -6.12 -48.22
CA SER A 26 34.78 -4.87 -47.90
C SER A 26 33.95 -3.70 -47.34
N LYS A 27 33.97 -3.55 -46.01
CA LYS A 27 33.99 -2.31 -45.19
C LYS A 27 33.82 -2.67 -43.71
N ARG A 28 34.84 -3.31 -43.12
CA ARG A 28 34.92 -3.53 -41.68
C ARG A 28 35.57 -2.29 -41.06
N ILE A 29 34.78 -1.36 -40.51
CA ILE A 29 35.12 -0.41 -39.41
C ILE A 29 34.00 0.63 -39.21
N THR A 30 33.14 0.91 -40.19
CA THR A 30 32.03 1.89 -40.06
C THR A 30 30.66 1.26 -39.72
N LEU A 31 30.63 0.13 -38.99
CA LEU A 31 29.39 -0.56 -38.64
C LEU A 31 29.13 -0.64 -37.12
N LEU A 32 30.06 -0.20 -36.27
CA LEU A 32 29.92 -0.27 -34.81
C LEU A 32 29.30 0.99 -34.18
N LEU A 33 29.30 2.14 -34.86
CA LEU A 33 28.60 3.35 -34.37
C LEU A 33 27.10 3.38 -34.73
N GLY A 34 26.69 2.72 -35.82
CA GLY A 34 25.27 2.66 -36.24
C GLY A 34 24.41 1.73 -35.39
N LEU A 35 25.02 0.72 -34.74
CA LEU A 35 24.30 -0.24 -33.89
C LEU A 35 24.00 0.32 -32.48
N ALA A 36 24.77 1.33 -32.03
CA ALA A 36 24.56 1.98 -30.73
C ALA A 36 23.36 2.94 -30.72
N VAL A 37 23.02 3.55 -31.86
CA VAL A 37 21.88 4.47 -31.98
C VAL A 37 20.55 3.71 -32.11
N LEU A 38 20.53 2.52 -32.71
CA LEU A 38 19.33 1.69 -32.84
C LEU A 38 18.93 0.94 -31.57
N LEU A 39 19.80 0.88 -30.56
CA LEU A 39 19.46 0.36 -29.22
C LEU A 39 18.94 1.45 -28.26
N SER A 40 18.88 2.72 -28.71
CA SER A 40 18.38 3.84 -27.90
C SER A 40 16.90 4.19 -28.16
N CYS A 41 16.26 3.52 -29.12
CA CYS A 41 14.81 3.59 -29.32
C CYS A 41 14.10 2.49 -28.53
N GLY A 42 13.20 2.85 -27.63
CA GLY A 42 12.14 1.93 -27.22
C GLY A 42 11.90 1.75 -25.72
N ARG A 43 12.04 2.81 -24.93
CA ARG A 43 11.12 3.00 -23.80
C ARG A 43 10.74 4.47 -23.80
N ASP A 44 9.62 4.77 -24.44
CA ASP A 44 8.96 6.05 -24.27
C ASP A 44 8.96 6.36 -22.78
N LYS A 45 9.67 7.43 -22.40
CA LYS A 45 9.58 7.98 -21.05
C LYS A 45 8.11 8.32 -20.91
N SER A 46 7.41 7.57 -20.07
CA SER A 46 5.99 7.77 -19.83
C SER A 46 5.73 9.25 -19.58
N THR A 47 4.72 9.79 -20.26
CA THR A 47 4.45 11.23 -20.28
C THR A 47 4.40 11.77 -18.86
N ARG A 48 5.19 12.81 -18.58
CA ARG A 48 5.22 13.47 -17.26
C ARG A 48 3.93 14.26 -17.06
N LEU A 49 3.27 14.00 -15.94
CA LEU A 49 2.05 14.71 -15.51
C LEU A 49 2.34 15.84 -14.54
N ALA A 50 3.28 15.63 -13.63
CA ALA A 50 3.70 16.66 -12.70
C ALA A 50 5.16 16.46 -12.28
N THR A 51 5.80 17.55 -11.89
CA THR A 51 7.16 17.53 -11.34
C THR A 51 7.28 18.51 -10.18
N ALA A 52 8.13 18.20 -9.21
CA ALA A 52 8.58 19.12 -8.17
C ALA A 52 10.04 18.78 -7.89
N ASN A 53 10.97 19.68 -8.25
CA ASN A 53 12.41 19.39 -8.28
C ASN A 53 12.74 18.15 -9.14
N ASP A 54 13.38 17.14 -8.55
CA ASP A 54 13.74 15.86 -9.15
C ASP A 54 12.61 14.82 -9.10
N LEU A 55 11.51 15.12 -8.40
CA LEU A 55 10.35 14.24 -8.30
C LEU A 55 9.46 14.40 -9.52
N GLN A 56 8.91 13.28 -10.00
CA GLN A 56 7.97 13.26 -11.11
C GLN A 56 6.82 12.29 -10.85
N VAL A 57 5.64 12.62 -11.37
CA VAL A 57 4.48 11.73 -11.51
C VAL A 57 4.25 11.49 -13.00
N THR A 58 4.14 10.24 -13.42
CA THR A 58 3.94 9.85 -14.82
C THR A 58 2.51 9.41 -15.10
N VAL A 59 2.11 9.36 -16.37
CA VAL A 59 0.78 8.84 -16.78
C VAL A 59 0.55 7.41 -16.30
N ASP A 60 1.56 6.55 -16.39
CA ASP A 60 1.43 5.14 -16.01
C ASP A 60 1.24 4.99 -14.50
N GLU A 61 2.04 5.73 -13.72
CA GLU A 61 1.87 5.79 -12.26
C GLU A 61 0.48 6.32 -11.87
N PHE A 62 0.02 7.40 -12.51
CA PHE A 62 -1.31 7.95 -12.26
C PHE A 62 -2.41 6.93 -12.55
N ARG A 63 -2.39 6.29 -13.72
CA ARG A 63 -3.38 5.29 -14.11
C ARG A 63 -3.38 4.11 -13.15
N PHE A 64 -2.20 3.63 -12.79
CA PHE A 64 -2.03 2.56 -11.83
C PHE A 64 -2.56 2.95 -10.45
N ARG A 65 -2.13 4.06 -9.83
CA ARG A 65 -2.64 4.48 -8.50
C ARG A 65 -4.16 4.70 -8.51
N ARG A 66 -4.69 5.21 -9.61
CA ARG A 66 -6.11 5.52 -9.72
C ARG A 66 -6.99 4.27 -9.75
N SER A 67 -6.51 3.13 -10.27
CA SER A 67 -7.26 1.86 -10.25
C SER A 67 -7.59 1.40 -8.82
N PHE A 68 -6.74 1.74 -7.85
CA PHE A 68 -6.94 1.45 -6.43
C PHE A 68 -7.87 2.45 -5.73
N SER A 69 -8.12 3.61 -6.32
CA SER A 69 -8.79 4.74 -5.66
C SER A 69 -10.01 5.27 -6.43
N PRO A 70 -10.97 4.43 -6.85
CA PRO A 70 -12.05 4.83 -7.76
C PRO A 70 -13.04 5.84 -7.15
N TYR A 71 -13.10 5.96 -5.81
CA TYR A 71 -14.16 6.70 -5.12
C TYR A 71 -13.79 8.10 -4.62
N LEU A 72 -12.60 8.62 -4.93
CA LEU A 72 -12.04 9.71 -4.13
C LEU A 72 -12.63 11.12 -4.34
N PHE A 73 -13.50 11.37 -5.33
CA PHE A 73 -13.89 12.76 -5.61
C PHE A 73 -15.33 12.86 -6.11
N ARG A 74 -16.29 13.07 -5.20
CA ARG A 74 -17.67 13.42 -5.56
C ARG A 74 -17.79 14.92 -5.81
N GLY A 75 -18.63 15.31 -6.77
CA GLY A 75 -18.97 16.73 -7.02
C GLY A 75 -17.96 17.56 -7.81
N LYS A 76 -16.82 17.00 -8.23
CA LYS A 76 -15.80 17.69 -9.06
C LYS A 76 -15.88 17.27 -10.54
N THR A 77 -15.35 18.09 -11.44
CA THR A 77 -15.09 17.75 -12.85
C THR A 77 -13.96 16.71 -12.97
N ILE A 78 -13.83 16.01 -14.10
CA ILE A 78 -12.74 15.04 -14.29
C ILE A 78 -11.36 15.72 -14.19
N ALA A 79 -11.21 16.91 -14.78
CA ALA A 79 -9.99 17.71 -14.73
C ALA A 79 -9.54 18.03 -13.30
N GLU A 80 -10.45 18.56 -12.47
CA GLU A 80 -10.16 18.87 -11.05
C GLU A 80 -9.74 17.61 -10.27
N LYS A 81 -10.41 16.48 -10.51
CA LYS A 81 -10.04 15.19 -9.87
C LYS A 81 -8.65 14.74 -10.29
N ASN A 82 -8.29 14.93 -11.55
CA ASN A 82 -7.01 14.52 -12.09
C ASN A 82 -5.88 15.39 -11.51
N LEU A 83 -6.11 16.70 -11.44
CA LEU A 83 -5.18 17.64 -10.81
C LEU A 83 -4.98 17.32 -9.32
N GLU A 84 -6.07 17.20 -8.56
CA GLU A 84 -6.03 16.91 -7.12
C GLU A 84 -5.34 15.57 -6.82
N PHE A 85 -5.69 14.52 -7.57
CA PHE A 85 -5.04 13.21 -7.43
C PHE A 85 -3.55 13.29 -7.76
N THR A 86 -3.18 13.94 -8.86
CA THR A 86 -1.77 14.11 -9.26
C THR A 86 -0.97 14.90 -8.23
N SER A 87 -1.54 15.98 -7.70
CA SER A 87 -0.95 16.75 -6.61
C SER A 87 -0.77 15.91 -5.35
N SER A 88 -1.70 15.01 -5.04
CA SER A 88 -1.57 14.09 -3.90
C SER A 88 -0.42 13.09 -4.07
N LEU A 89 -0.20 12.58 -5.29
CA LEU A 89 0.93 11.68 -5.59
C LEU A 89 2.27 12.40 -5.52
N LEU A 90 2.32 13.66 -5.99
CA LEU A 90 3.51 14.48 -5.89
C LEU A 90 3.87 14.79 -4.43
N ALA A 91 2.86 15.12 -3.61
CA ALA A 91 3.03 15.33 -2.17
C ALA A 91 3.51 14.07 -1.46
N GLU A 92 2.97 12.89 -1.82
CA GLU A 92 3.42 11.60 -1.29
C GLU A 92 4.93 11.37 -1.55
N LYS A 93 5.41 11.61 -2.78
CA LYS A 93 6.83 11.50 -3.14
C LYS A 93 7.70 12.50 -2.38
N TRP A 94 7.24 13.73 -2.23
CA TRP A 94 7.95 14.77 -1.48
C TRP A 94 8.13 14.38 -0.01
N LEU A 95 7.04 13.94 0.64
CA LEU A 95 7.09 13.44 2.01
C LEU A 95 7.98 12.20 2.13
N ALA A 96 7.99 11.32 1.14
CA ALA A 96 8.87 10.16 1.14
C ALA A 96 10.35 10.54 1.06
N GLN A 97 10.71 11.57 0.29
CA GLN A 97 12.08 12.10 0.23
C GLN A 97 12.52 12.64 1.59
N GLU A 98 11.65 13.41 2.27
CA GLU A 98 11.90 13.90 3.63
C GLU A 98 11.96 12.75 4.67
N ALA A 99 11.15 11.70 4.51
CA ALA A 99 11.24 10.52 5.36
C ALA A 99 12.61 9.82 5.22
N ARG A 100 13.14 9.76 3.99
CA ARG A 100 14.47 9.19 3.72
C ARG A 100 15.58 10.05 4.32
N SER A 101 15.50 11.38 4.22
CA SER A 101 16.48 12.29 4.81
C SER A 101 16.58 12.11 6.33
N ARG A 102 15.45 11.80 6.98
CA ARG A 102 15.37 11.47 8.42
C ARG A 102 15.73 10.03 8.78
N GLY A 103 16.12 9.20 7.81
CA GLY A 103 16.52 7.81 8.05
C GLY A 103 15.37 6.84 8.32
N LEU A 104 14.10 7.24 8.12
CA LEU A 104 12.94 6.38 8.38
C LEU A 104 12.92 5.12 7.49
N ALA A 105 13.55 5.20 6.31
CA ALA A 105 13.74 4.03 5.43
C ALA A 105 14.62 2.94 6.06
N LYS A 106 15.39 3.22 7.11
CA LYS A 106 16.22 2.21 7.82
C LYS A 106 15.46 1.55 8.97
N HIS A 107 14.25 1.99 9.28
CA HIS A 107 13.48 1.42 10.38
C HIS A 107 13.05 -0.02 10.04
N ALA A 108 13.21 -0.94 10.99
CA ALA A 108 12.90 -2.35 10.81
C ALA A 108 11.45 -2.60 10.35
N ARG A 109 10.49 -1.83 10.89
CA ARG A 109 9.07 -1.92 10.50
C ARG A 109 8.86 -1.62 9.02
N TYR A 110 9.48 -0.56 8.51
CA TYR A 110 9.38 -0.19 7.10
C TYR A 110 9.99 -1.27 6.20
N GLN A 111 11.18 -1.78 6.55
CA GLN A 111 11.85 -2.83 5.79
C GLN A 111 11.01 -4.12 5.72
N ALA A 112 10.42 -4.54 6.85
CA ALA A 112 9.54 -5.70 6.89
C ALA A 112 8.26 -5.52 6.03
N GLN A 113 7.67 -4.33 6.04
CA GLN A 113 6.51 -4.01 5.19
C GLN A 113 6.87 -4.04 3.71
N MET A 114 8.00 -3.44 3.33
CA MET A 114 8.48 -3.45 1.95
C MET A 114 8.81 -4.87 1.46
N GLU A 115 9.42 -5.69 2.32
CA GLU A 115 9.71 -7.08 1.97
C GLU A 115 8.42 -7.88 1.75
N GLN A 116 7.40 -7.69 2.59
CA GLN A 116 6.09 -8.32 2.39
C GLN A 116 5.43 -7.86 1.09
N LEU A 117 5.43 -6.55 0.81
CA LEU A 117 4.87 -6.01 -0.43
C LEU A 117 5.60 -6.53 -1.67
N HIS A 118 6.94 -6.63 -1.61
CA HIS A 118 7.73 -7.23 -2.67
C HIS A 118 7.27 -8.67 -2.97
N ARG A 119 7.04 -9.50 -1.94
CA ARG A 119 6.52 -10.87 -2.12
C ARG A 119 5.17 -10.87 -2.83
N GLU A 120 4.29 -9.94 -2.46
CA GLU A 120 2.99 -9.79 -3.10
C GLU A 120 3.13 -9.36 -4.57
N PHE A 121 3.94 -8.36 -4.88
CA PHE A 121 4.14 -7.87 -6.26
C PHE A 121 4.71 -8.96 -7.16
N LEU A 122 5.65 -9.77 -6.66
CA LEU A 122 6.17 -10.92 -7.40
C LEU A 122 5.08 -11.93 -7.72
N PHE A 123 4.24 -12.26 -6.74
CA PHE A 123 3.11 -13.14 -6.95
C PHE A 123 2.11 -12.54 -7.95
N GLU A 124 1.78 -11.25 -7.87
CA GLU A 124 0.89 -10.58 -8.81
C GLU A 124 1.41 -10.60 -10.24
N ALA A 125 2.71 -10.31 -10.41
CA ALA A 125 3.34 -10.35 -11.73
C ALA A 125 3.31 -11.76 -12.32
N MET A 126 3.58 -12.78 -11.50
CA MET A 126 3.45 -14.19 -11.89
C MET A 126 2.01 -14.56 -12.24
N TYR A 127 1.04 -14.10 -11.45
CA TYR A 127 -0.37 -14.34 -11.72
C TYR A 127 -0.79 -13.72 -13.05
N ALA A 128 -0.45 -12.45 -13.29
CA ALA A 128 -0.78 -11.73 -14.51
C ALA A 128 -0.15 -12.39 -15.76
N GLY A 129 1.11 -12.84 -15.65
CA GLY A 129 1.82 -13.46 -16.77
C GLY A 129 1.39 -14.91 -17.06
N ASP A 130 1.36 -15.77 -16.02
CA ASP A 130 1.24 -17.22 -16.20
C ASP A 130 -0.20 -17.75 -16.07
N ILE A 131 -1.04 -17.06 -15.28
CA ILE A 131 -2.32 -17.58 -14.77
C ILE A 131 -3.51 -16.85 -15.40
N ALA A 132 -3.51 -15.51 -15.36
CA ALA A 132 -4.64 -14.68 -15.79
C ALA A 132 -4.97 -14.84 -17.28
N THR A 133 -4.00 -15.24 -18.10
CA THR A 133 -4.15 -15.46 -19.55
C THR A 133 -4.70 -16.85 -19.89
N ARG A 134 -4.90 -17.73 -18.91
CA ARG A 134 -5.45 -19.08 -19.11
C ARG A 134 -6.97 -19.04 -19.25
N SER A 135 -7.54 -20.03 -19.94
CA SER A 135 -8.99 -20.16 -20.12
C SER A 135 -9.75 -20.40 -18.80
N ASP A 136 -9.08 -21.00 -17.81
CA ASP A 136 -9.59 -21.22 -16.45
C ASP A 136 -8.48 -20.83 -15.44
N PRO A 137 -8.41 -19.55 -15.05
CA PRO A 137 -7.40 -19.05 -14.11
C PRO A 137 -7.48 -19.70 -12.72
N ASP A 138 -8.69 -20.05 -12.25
CA ASP A 138 -8.88 -20.67 -10.93
C ASP A 138 -8.29 -22.09 -10.91
N ARG A 139 -8.51 -22.87 -11.97
CA ARG A 139 -7.86 -24.19 -12.14
C ARG A 139 -6.34 -24.06 -12.27
N ALA A 140 -5.86 -23.14 -13.10
CA ALA A 140 -4.43 -22.93 -13.31
C ALA A 140 -3.70 -22.54 -12.00
N MET A 141 -4.34 -21.71 -11.17
CA MET A 141 -3.85 -21.37 -9.83
C MET A 141 -3.80 -22.60 -8.90
N GLY A 142 -4.85 -23.43 -8.90
CA GLY A 142 -4.88 -24.66 -8.12
C GLY A 142 -3.79 -25.67 -8.54
N GLU A 143 -3.52 -25.76 -9.84
CA GLU A 143 -2.41 -26.56 -10.38
C GLU A 143 -1.06 -26.00 -9.94
N LEU A 144 -0.84 -24.69 -10.05
CA LEU A 144 0.39 -24.05 -9.59
C LEU A 144 0.63 -24.29 -8.09
N LEU A 145 -0.38 -24.06 -7.26
CA LEU A 145 -0.28 -24.30 -5.82
C LEU A 145 0.06 -25.76 -5.51
N ARG A 146 -0.59 -26.71 -6.19
CA ARG A 146 -0.29 -28.14 -6.01
C ARG A 146 1.17 -28.45 -6.37
N THR A 147 1.67 -27.89 -7.47
CA THR A 147 3.07 -28.08 -7.90
C THR A 147 4.06 -27.44 -6.92
N VAL A 148 3.83 -26.18 -6.53
CA VAL A 148 4.74 -25.43 -5.65
C VAL A 148 4.78 -26.01 -4.23
N MET A 149 3.66 -26.58 -3.77
CA MET A 149 3.50 -27.15 -2.43
C MET A 149 3.65 -28.67 -2.38
N ALA A 150 3.97 -29.35 -3.48
CA ALA A 150 3.94 -30.82 -3.60
C ALA A 150 4.80 -31.54 -2.54
N ASP A 151 5.94 -30.95 -2.19
CA ASP A 151 6.93 -31.43 -1.22
C ASP A 151 6.91 -30.61 0.09
N LYS A 152 5.92 -29.74 0.28
CA LYS A 152 5.85 -28.76 1.39
C LYS A 152 4.76 -29.10 2.40
N THR A 153 4.63 -30.39 2.75
CA THR A 153 3.74 -30.80 3.82
C THR A 153 4.12 -30.06 5.11
N MET A 154 3.14 -29.37 5.69
CA MET A 154 3.33 -28.46 6.81
C MET A 154 2.86 -29.12 8.11
N HIS A 155 3.76 -29.18 9.10
CA HIS A 155 3.46 -29.63 10.45
C HIS A 155 3.46 -28.43 11.40
N ILE A 156 2.30 -28.10 11.97
CA ILE A 156 2.17 -27.04 12.98
C ILE A 156 2.28 -27.67 14.37
N SER A 157 3.23 -27.18 15.18
CA SER A 157 3.40 -27.62 16.56
C SER A 157 2.18 -27.24 17.40
N GLN A 158 1.38 -28.24 17.82
CA GLN A 158 0.13 -28.01 18.54
C GLN A 158 0.35 -27.26 19.87
N ALA A 159 1.39 -27.63 20.62
CA ALA A 159 1.71 -27.00 21.89
C ALA A 159 2.12 -25.53 21.72
N VAL A 160 3.02 -25.25 20.75
CA VAL A 160 3.48 -23.89 20.47
C VAL A 160 2.34 -23.03 19.90
N PHE A 161 1.52 -23.61 19.02
CA PHE A 161 0.34 -22.95 18.47
C PHE A 161 -0.67 -22.58 19.56
N ALA A 162 -0.96 -23.48 20.50
CA ALA A 162 -1.87 -23.18 21.61
C ALA A 162 -1.33 -22.04 22.50
N SER A 163 -0.03 -22.03 22.79
CA SER A 163 0.59 -20.93 23.54
C SER A 163 0.52 -19.60 22.78
N LEU A 164 0.76 -19.61 21.47
CA LEU A 164 0.64 -18.44 20.59
C LEU A 164 -0.81 -17.92 20.55
N GLU A 165 -1.78 -18.80 20.37
CA GLU A 165 -3.22 -18.45 20.36
C GLU A 165 -3.62 -17.76 21.66
N GLN A 166 -3.26 -18.35 22.81
CA GLN A 166 -3.55 -17.77 24.13
C GLN A 166 -2.85 -16.42 24.32
N ALA A 167 -1.60 -16.30 23.89
CA ALA A 167 -0.84 -15.04 23.98
C ALA A 167 -1.45 -13.93 23.12
N LEU A 168 -1.87 -14.24 21.88
CA LEU A 168 -2.55 -13.29 21.00
C LEU A 168 -3.91 -12.90 21.57
N ALA A 169 -4.70 -13.86 22.06
CA ALA A 169 -5.99 -13.58 22.70
C ALA A 169 -5.80 -12.63 23.90
N ALA A 170 -4.89 -12.92 24.81
CA ALA A 170 -4.64 -12.07 25.99
C ALA A 170 -4.27 -10.62 25.64
N VAL A 171 -3.62 -10.40 24.50
CA VAL A 171 -3.26 -9.06 24.00
C VAL A 171 -4.44 -8.39 23.32
N LEU A 172 -5.14 -9.11 22.46
CA LEU A 172 -6.19 -8.58 21.59
C LEU A 172 -7.56 -8.46 22.30
N GLU A 173 -7.82 -9.24 23.35
CA GLU A 173 -9.09 -9.23 24.10
C GLU A 173 -9.27 -7.98 24.97
N GLN A 174 -8.17 -7.31 25.35
CA GLN A 174 -8.22 -6.26 26.37
C GLN A 174 -9.03 -5.03 25.95
N LYS A 175 -9.44 -4.90 24.68
CA LYS A 175 -10.34 -3.82 24.24
C LYS A 175 -11.26 -4.29 23.11
N PRO A 176 -12.51 -3.83 23.05
CA PRO A 176 -13.21 -3.82 21.77
C PRO A 176 -12.30 -3.03 20.81
N PHE A 177 -11.92 -3.63 19.69
CA PHE A 177 -11.38 -2.90 18.55
C PHE A 177 -12.44 -1.86 18.16
N LEU A 178 -12.35 -0.68 18.77
CA LEU A 178 -13.18 0.46 18.43
C LEU A 178 -12.94 0.72 16.94
N LYS A 179 -13.99 1.17 16.25
CA LYS A 179 -14.01 1.52 14.81
C LYS A 179 -12.83 2.38 14.34
N ASP A 180 -12.11 3.04 15.25
CA ASP A 180 -10.88 3.78 14.98
C ASP A 180 -9.64 2.87 15.12
N SER A 181 -9.29 2.22 14.01
CA SER A 181 -8.16 1.28 13.83
C SER A 181 -6.76 1.91 13.98
N THR A 182 -6.64 3.11 14.56
CA THR A 182 -5.39 3.88 14.63
C THR A 182 -4.76 3.88 16.02
N ARG A 183 -5.32 3.18 17.01
CA ARG A 183 -4.77 3.16 18.37
C ARG A 183 -3.48 2.35 18.41
N THR A 184 -2.39 3.01 18.76
CA THR A 184 -1.11 2.37 19.12
C THR A 184 -1.21 1.68 20.48
N LEU A 185 -0.50 0.55 20.64
CA LEU A 185 -0.34 -0.09 21.95
C LEU A 185 0.32 0.91 22.91
N SER A 186 -0.19 0.99 24.15
CA SER A 186 0.52 1.70 25.22
C SER A 186 1.85 1.02 25.52
N GLU A 187 2.78 1.75 26.14
CA GLU A 187 4.09 1.19 26.51
C GLU A 187 3.96 -0.03 27.44
N GLN A 188 3.01 -0.02 28.37
CA GLN A 188 2.73 -1.16 29.25
C GLN A 188 2.21 -2.37 28.47
N GLU A 189 1.32 -2.16 27.48
CA GLU A 189 0.81 -3.22 26.59
C GLU A 189 1.93 -3.77 25.70
N ALA A 190 2.76 -2.90 25.13
CA ALA A 190 3.93 -3.29 24.34
C ALA A 190 4.95 -4.07 25.18
N ASN A 191 5.18 -3.68 26.43
CA ASN A 191 6.07 -4.38 27.36
C ASN A 191 5.51 -5.74 27.77
N ARG A 192 4.20 -5.82 28.04
CA ARG A 192 3.52 -7.09 28.31
C ARG A 192 3.61 -8.01 27.09
N PHE A 193 3.29 -7.49 25.91
CA PHE A 193 3.44 -8.20 24.64
C PHE A 193 4.85 -8.75 24.49
N ARG A 194 5.87 -7.89 24.63
CA ARG A 194 7.28 -8.27 24.52
C ARG A 194 7.64 -9.39 25.50
N LYS A 195 7.21 -9.29 26.76
CA LYS A 195 7.48 -10.30 27.79
C LYS A 195 6.78 -11.62 27.49
N THR A 196 5.50 -11.59 27.15
CA THR A 196 4.72 -12.79 26.82
C THR A 196 5.30 -13.53 25.61
N PHE A 197 5.79 -12.79 24.62
CA PHE A 197 6.33 -13.39 23.41
C PHE A 197 7.83 -13.71 23.46
N ALA A 198 8.61 -13.17 24.40
CA ALA A 198 10.05 -13.37 24.47
C ALA A 198 10.44 -14.87 24.50
N GLU A 199 9.73 -15.67 25.28
CA GLU A 199 9.98 -17.12 25.40
C GLU A 199 9.42 -17.93 24.22
N LEU A 200 8.40 -17.40 23.53
CA LEU A 200 7.77 -18.08 22.40
C LEU A 200 8.53 -17.82 21.10
N GLN A 201 9.16 -16.66 20.94
CA GLN A 201 9.72 -16.16 19.68
C GLN A 201 10.62 -17.17 18.96
N SER A 202 11.53 -17.83 19.69
CA SER A 202 12.48 -18.79 19.11
C SER A 202 11.91 -20.21 18.96
N ARG A 203 10.71 -20.49 19.47
CA ARG A 203 10.12 -21.83 19.40
C ARG A 203 9.65 -22.11 17.97
N SER A 204 9.97 -23.31 17.50
CA SER A 204 9.47 -23.84 16.23
C SER A 204 7.95 -23.93 16.23
N LEU A 205 7.31 -23.14 15.36
CA LEU A 205 5.87 -23.15 15.16
C LEU A 205 5.50 -24.08 14.00
N VAL A 206 6.25 -24.01 12.90
CA VAL A 206 5.97 -24.73 11.66
C VAL A 206 7.22 -25.46 11.19
N ARG A 207 7.08 -26.72 10.81
CA ARG A 207 8.12 -27.49 10.09
C ARG A 207 7.57 -27.99 8.77
N PHE A 208 8.36 -27.88 7.72
CA PHE A 208 8.01 -28.35 6.39
C PHE A 208 8.79 -29.62 6.04
N ALA A 209 8.21 -30.49 5.23
CA ALA A 209 8.84 -31.76 4.83
C ALA A 209 10.15 -31.57 4.04
N ASN A 210 10.36 -30.42 3.39
CA ASN A 210 11.60 -30.04 2.72
C ASN A 210 12.70 -29.53 3.69
N GLY A 211 12.46 -29.55 5.01
CA GLY A 211 13.41 -29.09 6.02
C GLY A 211 13.31 -27.61 6.39
N ASP A 212 12.47 -26.82 5.71
CA ASP A 212 12.22 -25.43 6.12
C ASP A 212 11.52 -25.42 7.50
N GLU A 213 11.83 -24.42 8.32
CA GLU A 213 11.28 -24.27 9.67
C GLU A 213 10.95 -22.80 9.94
N TRP A 214 9.78 -22.53 10.51
CA TRP A 214 9.40 -21.20 10.97
C TRP A 214 9.21 -21.19 12.47
N THR A 215 9.79 -20.17 13.09
CA THR A 215 9.58 -19.86 14.50
C THR A 215 8.30 -19.05 14.71
N VAL A 216 7.91 -18.85 15.97
CA VAL A 216 6.82 -17.91 16.31
C VAL A 216 7.16 -16.50 15.86
N ALA A 217 8.43 -16.07 15.98
CA ALA A 217 8.86 -14.74 15.52
C ALA A 217 8.67 -14.57 14.01
N ASP A 218 9.03 -15.58 13.22
CA ASP A 218 8.87 -15.55 11.75
C ASP A 218 7.41 -15.40 11.33
N PHE A 219 6.51 -16.10 12.02
CA PHE A 219 5.08 -16.03 11.75
C PHE A 219 4.47 -14.71 12.24
N LEU A 220 4.82 -14.23 13.44
CA LEU A 220 4.33 -12.95 13.95
C LEU A 220 4.76 -11.77 13.08
N LEU A 221 5.99 -11.80 12.57
CA LEU A 221 6.46 -10.81 11.61
C LEU A 221 5.54 -10.78 10.38
N ARG A 222 5.30 -11.94 9.75
CA ARG A 222 4.39 -12.08 8.60
C ARG A 222 2.96 -11.65 8.92
N LEU A 223 2.46 -12.01 10.10
CA LEU A 223 1.14 -11.63 10.56
C LEU A 223 1.01 -10.10 10.73
N SER A 224 2.08 -9.43 11.18
CA SER A 224 2.07 -7.99 11.45
C SER A 224 2.06 -7.11 10.20
N VAL A 225 2.55 -7.63 9.07
CA VAL A 225 2.66 -6.88 7.80
C VAL A 225 1.78 -7.44 6.68
N GLY A 226 1.30 -8.67 6.82
CA GLY A 226 0.59 -9.38 5.78
C GLY A 226 -0.94 -9.23 5.84
N PRO A 227 -1.62 -9.57 4.73
CA PRO A 227 -3.06 -9.38 4.53
C PRO A 227 -3.92 -10.46 5.23
N TYR A 228 -3.66 -10.73 6.51
CA TYR A 228 -4.26 -11.83 7.26
C TYR A 228 -5.25 -11.31 8.31
N PRO A 229 -6.50 -11.01 7.93
CA PRO A 229 -7.49 -10.55 8.90
C PRO A 229 -7.76 -11.65 9.92
N LEU A 230 -7.61 -11.32 11.20
CA LEU A 230 -8.04 -12.16 12.29
C LEU A 230 -9.37 -11.63 12.83
N PRO A 231 -10.38 -12.49 13.09
CA PRO A 231 -11.58 -12.08 13.78
C PRO A 231 -11.25 -11.73 15.23
N SER A 232 -12.26 -11.24 15.96
CA SER A 232 -12.13 -11.01 17.40
C SER A 232 -11.62 -12.28 18.10
N PRO A 233 -10.70 -12.20 19.07
CA PRO A 233 -10.21 -13.38 19.79
C PRO A 233 -11.30 -14.18 20.50
N GLN A 234 -12.39 -13.51 20.89
CA GLN A 234 -13.55 -14.16 21.50
C GLN A 234 -14.43 -14.91 20.49
N SER A 235 -14.18 -14.75 19.18
CA SER A 235 -14.87 -15.52 18.15
C SER A 235 -14.41 -16.98 18.17
N SER A 236 -15.36 -17.90 18.03
CA SER A 236 -15.06 -19.32 17.78
C SER A 236 -14.19 -19.55 16.54
N ASP A 237 -14.17 -18.58 15.61
CA ASP A 237 -13.41 -18.65 14.36
C ASP A 237 -11.97 -18.15 14.51
N PHE A 238 -11.57 -17.58 15.65
CA PHE A 238 -10.22 -17.05 15.83
C PHE A 238 -9.14 -18.11 15.61
N ARG A 239 -9.30 -19.28 16.22
CA ARG A 239 -8.37 -20.40 16.08
C ARG A 239 -8.23 -20.88 14.64
N SER A 240 -9.36 -21.02 13.94
CA SER A 240 -9.38 -21.50 12.55
C SER A 240 -8.80 -20.45 11.61
N ALA A 241 -9.13 -19.17 11.80
CA ALA A 241 -8.54 -18.04 11.06
C ALA A 241 -7.03 -17.90 11.29
N LEU A 242 -6.54 -18.12 12.51
CA LEU A 242 -5.11 -18.09 12.81
C LEU A 242 -4.36 -19.22 12.10
N LYS A 243 -4.89 -20.46 12.14
CA LYS A 243 -4.35 -21.59 11.37
C LYS A 243 -4.37 -21.31 9.86
N HIS A 244 -5.46 -20.75 9.37
CA HIS A 244 -5.59 -20.38 7.96
C HIS A 244 -4.54 -19.33 7.57
N SER A 245 -4.27 -18.36 8.45
CA SER A 245 -3.25 -17.33 8.24
C SER A 245 -1.84 -17.93 8.15
N ILE A 246 -1.50 -18.91 8.99
CA ILE A 246 -0.23 -19.66 8.87
C ILE A 246 -0.13 -20.33 7.50
N LYS A 247 -1.18 -21.04 7.08
CA LYS A 247 -1.22 -21.71 5.77
C LYS A 247 -1.06 -20.71 4.62
N LYS A 248 -1.80 -19.60 4.65
CA LYS A 248 -1.75 -18.55 3.61
C LYS A 248 -0.40 -17.88 3.52
N ALA A 249 0.22 -17.61 4.67
CA ALA A 249 1.59 -17.09 4.72
C ALA A 249 2.59 -18.07 4.08
N ALA A 250 2.46 -19.37 4.35
CA ALA A 250 3.31 -20.40 3.75
C ALA A 250 3.11 -20.50 2.24
N GLU A 251 1.86 -20.54 1.77
CA GLU A 251 1.52 -20.52 0.34
C GLU A 251 2.16 -19.31 -0.36
N LEU A 252 2.02 -18.10 0.21
CA LEU A 252 2.59 -16.88 -0.37
C LEU A 252 4.13 -16.92 -0.41
N GLU A 253 4.80 -17.41 0.63
CA GLU A 253 6.26 -17.56 0.66
C GLU A 253 6.76 -18.44 -0.49
N TYR A 254 6.19 -19.62 -0.67
CA TYR A 254 6.64 -20.54 -1.71
C TYR A 254 6.23 -20.09 -3.12
N LEU A 255 5.04 -19.48 -3.28
CA LEU A 255 4.66 -18.84 -4.55
C LEU A 255 5.63 -17.72 -4.91
N ASN A 256 6.06 -16.92 -3.93
CA ASN A 256 7.05 -15.88 -4.13
C ASN A 256 8.40 -16.45 -4.59
N ARG A 257 8.89 -17.52 -3.95
CA ARG A 257 10.12 -18.21 -4.39
C ARG A 257 10.00 -18.71 -5.83
N ALA A 258 8.85 -19.30 -6.19
CA ALA A 258 8.58 -19.76 -7.56
C ALA A 258 8.55 -18.58 -8.57
N ALA A 259 7.91 -17.46 -8.21
CA ALA A 259 7.90 -16.26 -9.04
C ALA A 259 9.32 -15.71 -9.27
N HIS A 260 10.13 -15.66 -8.21
CA HIS A 260 11.53 -15.25 -8.29
C HIS A 260 12.34 -16.16 -9.21
N GLN A 261 12.21 -17.48 -9.07
CA GLN A 261 12.88 -18.48 -9.93
C GLN A 261 12.49 -18.34 -11.41
N ARG A 262 11.26 -17.89 -11.69
CA ARG A 262 10.77 -17.60 -13.06
C ARG A 262 11.19 -16.23 -13.58
N GLY A 263 11.94 -15.44 -12.82
CA GLY A 263 12.48 -14.15 -13.25
C GLY A 263 11.52 -12.97 -13.11
N TYR A 264 10.39 -13.14 -12.41
CA TYR A 264 9.43 -12.05 -12.19
C TYR A 264 9.99 -10.88 -11.38
N SER A 265 11.12 -11.06 -10.68
CA SER A 265 11.84 -9.97 -10.00
C SER A 265 12.43 -8.92 -10.95
N ARG A 266 12.51 -9.22 -12.25
CA ARG A 266 12.95 -8.26 -13.28
C ARG A 266 11.78 -7.56 -13.97
N ASN A 267 10.54 -7.90 -13.61
CA ASN A 267 9.36 -7.31 -14.21
C ASN A 267 9.31 -5.79 -13.92
N ALA A 268 8.98 -4.99 -14.92
CA ALA A 268 8.90 -3.54 -14.79
C ALA A 268 7.78 -3.11 -13.83
N ASP A 269 6.67 -3.83 -13.83
CA ASP A 269 5.51 -3.54 -12.97
C ASP A 269 5.83 -3.79 -11.49
N VAL A 270 6.66 -4.80 -11.18
CA VAL A 270 7.12 -5.05 -9.81
C VAL A 270 7.93 -3.87 -9.28
N ARG A 271 8.89 -3.37 -10.07
CA ARG A 271 9.70 -2.19 -9.69
C ARG A 271 8.85 -0.93 -9.57
N LEU A 272 7.93 -0.71 -10.51
CA LEU A 272 6.99 0.41 -10.46
C LEU A 272 6.17 0.36 -9.17
N GLN A 273 5.60 -0.80 -8.83
CA GLN A 273 4.86 -0.99 -7.58
C GLN A 273 5.73 -0.75 -6.34
N GLU A 274 6.96 -1.27 -6.29
CA GLU A 274 7.88 -1.04 -5.18
C GLU A 274 8.18 0.44 -4.96
N GLU A 275 8.47 1.18 -6.03
CA GLU A 275 8.74 2.62 -5.95
C GLU A 275 7.54 3.38 -5.38
N MET A 276 6.34 3.07 -5.88
CA MET A 276 5.09 3.72 -5.48
C MET A 276 4.74 3.40 -4.03
N TRP A 277 4.80 2.14 -3.64
CA TRP A 277 4.48 1.74 -2.27
C TRP A 277 5.57 2.13 -1.27
N SER A 278 6.84 2.20 -1.69
CA SER A 278 7.91 2.80 -0.89
C SER A 278 7.60 4.25 -0.57
N ALA A 279 7.21 5.05 -1.58
CA ALA A 279 6.84 6.44 -1.35
C ALA A 279 5.67 6.57 -0.36
N ALA A 280 4.64 5.75 -0.55
CA ALA A 280 3.45 5.79 0.28
C ALA A 280 3.70 5.34 1.73
N LEU A 281 4.48 4.27 1.96
CA LEU A 281 4.83 3.84 3.31
C LEU A 281 5.76 4.83 4.03
N LEU A 282 6.68 5.46 3.30
CA LEU A 282 7.58 6.45 3.87
C LEU A 282 6.86 7.75 4.24
N SER A 283 5.93 8.22 3.40
CA SER A 283 5.12 9.40 3.71
C SER A 283 4.26 9.15 4.95
N GLN A 284 3.64 7.97 5.07
CA GLN A 284 2.91 7.55 6.27
C GLN A 284 3.82 7.47 7.50
N SER A 285 5.02 6.90 7.36
CA SER A 285 6.01 6.81 8.44
C SER A 285 6.42 8.19 8.94
N LEU A 286 6.62 9.16 8.02
CA LEU A 286 6.94 10.54 8.37
C LEU A 286 5.79 11.22 9.11
N ILE A 287 4.55 11.07 8.63
CA ILE A 287 3.36 11.62 9.29
C ILE A 287 3.21 11.03 10.69
N GLN A 288 3.36 9.71 10.84
CA GLN A 288 3.30 9.06 12.15
C GLN A 288 4.39 9.60 13.08
N HIS A 289 5.64 9.61 12.62
CA HIS A 289 6.78 10.10 13.38
C HIS A 289 6.58 11.55 13.82
N GLN A 290 6.08 12.42 12.93
CA GLN A 290 5.77 13.80 13.29
C GLN A 290 4.65 13.90 14.32
N ASN A 291 3.56 13.13 14.15
CA ASN A 291 2.45 13.13 15.09
C ASN A 291 2.87 12.71 16.51
N GLU A 292 3.84 11.79 16.62
CA GLU A 292 4.42 11.37 17.90
C GLU A 292 5.24 12.48 18.57
N GLN A 293 5.86 13.36 17.78
CA GLN A 293 6.62 14.53 18.28
C GLN A 293 5.72 15.72 18.64
N ILE A 294 4.50 15.79 18.11
CA ILE A 294 3.57 16.90 18.40
C ILE A 294 3.01 16.71 19.82
N THR A 295 3.50 17.56 20.72
CA THR A 295 3.01 17.66 22.09
C THR A 295 2.12 18.89 22.27
N THR A 296 1.28 18.83 23.29
CA THR A 296 0.46 19.97 23.73
C THR A 296 0.83 20.26 25.18
N ASN A 297 1.13 21.52 25.48
CA ASN A 297 1.41 21.94 26.84
C ASN A 297 0.15 22.41 27.58
N GLU A 298 0.23 22.50 28.90
CA GLU A 298 -0.90 22.83 29.76
C GLU A 298 -1.46 24.24 29.49
N ASP A 299 -0.60 25.18 29.11
CA ASP A 299 -1.00 26.56 28.84
C ASP A 299 -1.78 26.69 27.54
N GLU A 300 -1.45 25.91 26.52
CA GLU A 300 -2.24 25.78 25.29
C GLU A 300 -3.63 25.22 25.60
N ILE A 301 -3.71 24.18 26.43
CA ILE A 301 -5.00 23.59 26.83
C ILE A 301 -5.85 24.61 27.59
N LYS A 302 -5.27 25.31 28.57
CA LYS A 302 -5.98 26.34 29.34
C LYS A 302 -6.45 27.49 28.47
N ARG A 303 -5.62 27.96 27.54
CA ARG A 303 -5.98 29.02 26.58
C ARG A 303 -7.14 28.57 25.69
N TYR A 304 -7.06 27.37 25.11
CA TYR A 304 -8.12 26.83 24.27
C TYR A 304 -9.43 26.65 25.06
N TYR A 305 -9.36 26.08 26.27
CA TYR A 305 -10.53 25.90 27.13
C TYR A 305 -11.21 27.23 27.44
N ARG A 306 -10.44 28.27 27.80
CA ARG A 306 -10.99 29.60 28.11
C ARG A 306 -11.70 30.24 26.92
N SER A 307 -11.16 30.09 25.70
CA SER A 307 -11.79 30.63 24.50
C SER A 307 -12.99 29.82 23.99
N HIS A 308 -13.15 28.56 24.42
CA HIS A 308 -14.22 27.64 23.96
C HIS A 308 -15.05 27.07 25.12
N ILE A 309 -15.14 27.77 26.26
CA ILE A 309 -15.78 27.25 27.48
C ILE A 309 -17.24 26.83 27.29
N SER A 310 -17.95 27.47 26.35
CA SER A 310 -19.33 27.15 25.99
C SER A 310 -19.48 25.73 25.40
N GLU A 311 -18.47 25.22 24.70
CA GLU A 311 -18.51 23.89 24.06
C GLU A 311 -18.44 22.75 25.09
N TYR A 312 -17.89 23.03 26.27
CA TYR A 312 -17.69 22.04 27.34
C TYR A 312 -18.74 22.12 28.45
N THR A 313 -19.79 22.92 28.26
CA THR A 313 -20.88 23.10 29.22
C THR A 313 -22.21 22.57 28.66
N ILE A 314 -22.45 21.26 28.76
CA ILE A 314 -23.69 20.63 28.26
C ILE A 314 -24.74 20.59 29.38
N LYS A 315 -25.90 21.26 29.18
CA LYS A 315 -27.07 21.20 30.10
C LYS A 315 -26.72 21.41 31.58
N LYS A 316 -25.80 22.35 31.88
CA LYS A 316 -25.27 22.64 33.22
C LYS A 316 -24.51 21.47 33.90
N LYS A 317 -24.31 20.33 33.24
CA LYS A 317 -23.46 19.24 33.74
C LYS A 317 -22.06 19.41 33.18
N ARG A 318 -21.09 19.72 34.06
CA ARG A 318 -19.68 19.81 33.66
C ARG A 318 -19.15 18.42 33.33
N MET A 319 -18.47 18.31 32.20
CA MET A 319 -17.67 17.11 31.89
C MET A 319 -16.53 16.98 32.92
N PRO A 320 -16.07 15.75 33.23
CA PRO A 320 -14.89 15.56 34.06
C PRO A 320 -13.69 16.32 33.47
N LEU A 321 -12.93 17.02 34.34
CA LEU A 321 -11.82 17.88 33.90
C LEU A 321 -10.79 17.11 33.07
N ASP A 322 -10.48 15.88 33.44
CA ASP A 322 -9.53 15.03 32.71
C ASP A 322 -10.02 14.68 31.30
N SER A 323 -11.33 14.45 31.12
CA SER A 323 -11.93 14.20 29.82
C SER A 323 -11.87 15.42 28.92
N VAL A 324 -12.15 16.61 29.48
CA VAL A 324 -12.03 17.89 28.74
C VAL A 324 -10.59 18.15 28.34
N ARG A 325 -9.65 17.99 29.28
CA ARG A 325 -8.21 18.14 29.06
C ARG A 325 -7.70 17.23 27.94
N ALA A 326 -8.04 15.93 28.00
CA ALA A 326 -7.65 14.96 26.99
C ALA A 326 -8.25 15.27 25.60
N SER A 327 -9.51 15.70 25.56
CA SER A 327 -10.19 16.10 24.32
C SER A 327 -9.51 17.32 23.68
N ILE A 328 -9.26 18.38 24.45
CA ILE A 328 -8.57 19.59 23.97
C ILE A 328 -7.15 19.24 23.51
N ALA A 329 -6.42 18.45 24.29
CA ALA A 329 -5.07 18.02 23.90
C ALA A 329 -5.08 17.24 22.58
N SER A 330 -6.07 16.38 22.35
CA SER A 330 -6.24 15.66 21.08
C SER A 330 -6.55 16.61 19.91
N LEU A 331 -7.47 17.57 20.10
CA LEU A 331 -7.82 18.57 19.08
C LEU A 331 -6.62 19.44 18.71
N LEU A 332 -5.88 19.96 19.70
CA LEU A 332 -4.71 20.79 19.47
C LEU A 332 -3.60 20.02 18.74
N ARG A 333 -3.35 18.75 19.10
CA ARG A 333 -2.41 17.91 18.34
C ARG A 333 -2.84 17.73 16.89
N LYS A 334 -4.13 17.49 16.65
CA LYS A 334 -4.69 17.38 15.30
C LYS A 334 -4.50 18.68 14.51
N GLN A 335 -4.79 19.84 15.11
CA GLN A 335 -4.60 21.15 14.46
C GLN A 335 -3.13 21.41 14.10
N LYS A 336 -2.20 21.17 15.04
CA LYS A 336 -0.75 21.30 14.79
C LYS A 336 -0.28 20.36 13.68
N ALA A 337 -0.77 19.12 13.65
CA ALA A 337 -0.45 18.16 12.60
C ALA A 337 -0.92 18.64 11.22
N LEU A 338 -2.16 19.15 11.14
CA LEU A 338 -2.71 19.71 9.91
C LEU A 338 -1.91 20.95 9.45
N GLN A 339 -1.57 21.86 10.36
CA GLN A 339 -0.77 23.04 10.05
C GLN A 339 0.61 22.65 9.49
N TRP A 340 1.28 21.68 10.10
CA TRP A 340 2.56 21.16 9.60
C TRP A 340 2.43 20.54 8.19
N GLN A 341 1.38 19.73 7.96
CA GLN A 341 1.10 19.16 6.64
C GLN A 341 0.87 20.26 5.60
N GLN A 342 0.13 21.32 5.97
CA GLN A 342 -0.17 22.44 5.09
C GLN A 342 1.09 23.23 4.72
N GLN A 343 2.01 23.45 5.68
CA GLN A 343 3.31 24.09 5.41
C GLN A 343 4.15 23.26 4.42
N LEU A 344 4.17 21.94 4.58
CA LEU A 344 4.88 21.06 3.65
C LEU A 344 4.27 21.08 2.24
N LEU A 345 2.95 21.07 2.15
CA LEU A 345 2.24 21.19 0.88
C LEU A 345 2.53 22.52 0.19
N GLN A 346 2.50 23.64 0.93
CA GLN A 346 2.82 24.96 0.38
C GLN A 346 4.26 25.01 -0.15
N ALA A 347 5.22 24.43 0.57
CA ALA A 347 6.61 24.35 0.12
C ALA A 347 6.75 23.53 -1.17
N MET A 348 6.04 22.40 -1.29
CA MET A 348 6.00 21.60 -2.52
C MET A 348 5.32 22.36 -3.67
N GLN A 349 4.16 22.99 -3.42
CA GLN A 349 3.39 23.72 -4.43
C GLN A 349 4.16 24.89 -5.04
N ALA A 350 5.05 25.53 -4.26
CA ALA A 350 5.89 26.62 -4.74
C ALA A 350 6.85 26.21 -5.87
N VAL A 351 7.14 24.91 -6.02
CA VAL A 351 8.04 24.37 -7.05
C VAL A 351 7.34 23.34 -7.97
N ALA A 352 6.04 23.14 -7.81
CA ALA A 352 5.29 22.15 -8.55
C ALA A 352 4.90 22.66 -9.94
N TRP A 353 5.07 21.81 -10.96
CA TRP A 353 4.58 22.02 -12.31
C TRP A 353 3.61 20.89 -12.69
N TYR A 354 2.52 21.22 -13.40
CA TYR A 354 1.48 20.29 -13.83
C TYR A 354 1.22 20.41 -15.33
N ASN A 355 1.07 19.27 -16.00
CA ASN A 355 0.74 19.18 -17.41
C ASN A 355 -0.79 19.12 -17.60
N HIS A 356 -1.44 20.29 -17.62
CA HIS A 356 -2.90 20.39 -17.73
C HIS A 356 -3.45 19.76 -19.02
N ASP A 357 -2.76 19.94 -20.16
CA ASP A 357 -3.17 19.37 -21.44
C ASP A 357 -3.32 17.85 -21.39
N VAL A 358 -2.41 17.18 -20.68
CA VAL A 358 -2.51 15.72 -20.51
C VAL A 358 -3.52 15.38 -19.44
N LEU A 359 -3.52 16.07 -18.29
CA LEU A 359 -4.44 15.80 -17.18
C LEU A 359 -5.90 15.85 -17.62
N ASP A 360 -6.29 16.80 -18.46
CA ASP A 360 -7.68 16.96 -18.89
C ASP A 360 -8.16 15.83 -19.82
N THR A 361 -7.22 15.12 -20.45
CA THR A 361 -7.51 13.97 -21.34
C THR A 361 -7.58 12.64 -20.60
N LEU A 362 -7.10 12.56 -19.35
CA LEU A 362 -7.02 11.30 -18.62
C LEU A 362 -8.39 10.80 -18.16
N GLN A 363 -8.87 9.77 -18.83
CA GLN A 363 -10.01 9.00 -18.38
C GLN A 363 -9.60 8.00 -17.29
N PRO A 364 -10.46 7.73 -16.30
CA PRO A 364 -10.22 6.65 -15.36
C PRO A 364 -10.18 5.31 -16.10
N ALA A 365 -9.09 4.57 -15.94
CA ALA A 365 -9.04 3.19 -16.39
C ALA A 365 -10.00 2.34 -15.55
N PRO A 366 -10.69 1.33 -16.13
CA PRO A 366 -11.42 0.35 -15.35
C PRO A 366 -10.47 -0.33 -14.36
N SER A 367 -10.92 -0.53 -13.12
CA SER A 367 -10.08 -1.13 -12.08
C SER A 367 -9.72 -2.57 -12.46
N VAL A 368 -8.46 -2.82 -12.79
CA VAL A 368 -7.97 -4.16 -13.15
C VAL A 368 -7.80 -5.06 -11.89
N ASP A 369 -7.84 -4.47 -10.68
CA ASP A 369 -7.48 -5.10 -9.40
C ASP A 369 -8.50 -6.05 -8.73
N LEU A 370 -9.48 -6.59 -9.47
CA LEU A 370 -10.47 -7.49 -8.85
C LEU A 370 -9.88 -8.85 -8.43
N VAL A 371 -8.80 -9.31 -9.07
CA VAL A 371 -8.39 -10.71 -8.94
C VAL A 371 -7.47 -10.96 -7.74
N VAL A 372 -6.53 -10.05 -7.44
CA VAL A 372 -5.66 -10.23 -6.26
C VAL A 372 -6.46 -10.05 -4.98
N LYS A 373 -7.41 -9.11 -4.96
CA LYS A 373 -8.36 -8.98 -3.84
C LYS A 373 -9.21 -10.23 -3.62
N ARG A 374 -9.44 -11.04 -4.67
CA ARG A 374 -10.20 -12.31 -4.55
C ARG A 374 -9.40 -13.40 -3.84
N HIS A 375 -8.09 -13.49 -4.07
CA HIS A 375 -7.24 -14.53 -3.47
C HIS A 375 -6.52 -14.07 -2.18
N PHE A 376 -6.28 -12.76 -2.03
CA PHE A 376 -5.61 -12.13 -0.90
C PHE A 376 -6.32 -10.80 -0.53
N PRO A 377 -7.49 -10.86 0.14
CA PRO A 377 -8.36 -9.69 0.37
C PRO A 377 -7.79 -8.61 1.30
N GLY A 378 -6.60 -8.80 1.88
CA GLY A 378 -6.07 -7.90 2.91
C GLY A 378 -5.13 -6.80 2.42
N ARG A 379 -5.05 -6.51 1.12
CA ARG A 379 -4.52 -5.20 0.70
C ARG A 379 -5.47 -4.14 1.22
N MET A 380 -5.22 -3.66 2.43
CA MET A 380 -5.69 -2.35 2.83
C MET A 380 -5.19 -1.41 1.75
N LEU A 381 -6.12 -0.73 1.09
CA LEU A 381 -5.82 0.46 0.30
C LEU A 381 -4.85 1.26 1.17
N VAL A 382 -3.61 1.46 0.71
CA VAL A 382 -2.89 2.59 1.27
C VAL A 382 -3.80 3.77 1.00
N PRO A 383 -4.27 4.47 2.03
CA PRO A 383 -4.93 5.72 1.78
C PRO A 383 -3.89 6.54 1.01
N VAL A 384 -4.11 6.72 -0.30
CA VAL A 384 -3.71 7.95 -0.99
C VAL A 384 -4.06 9.02 0.00
N LEU A 385 -3.09 9.83 0.40
CA LEU A 385 -3.18 10.65 1.59
C LEU A 385 -4.40 11.60 1.47
N LEU A 386 -5.57 11.09 1.85
CA LEU A 386 -6.86 11.71 1.67
C LEU A 386 -7.03 12.99 2.46
N PRO A 387 -6.40 13.19 3.64
CA PRO A 387 -6.45 14.51 4.25
C PRO A 387 -5.85 15.60 3.35
N PHE A 388 -4.99 15.28 2.38
CA PHE A 388 -4.32 16.29 1.54
C PHE A 388 -5.20 16.81 0.38
N ALA A 389 -6.19 16.02 -0.06
CA ALA A 389 -7.15 16.38 -1.11
C ALA A 389 -7.97 17.64 -0.75
N GLU A 390 -8.39 17.76 0.52
CA GLU A 390 -9.17 18.89 1.02
C GLU A 390 -8.37 20.22 1.03
N PHE A 391 -7.03 20.18 1.06
CA PHE A 391 -6.19 21.37 1.20
C PHE A 391 -5.72 21.99 -0.12
N ILE A 392 -5.90 21.30 -1.26
CA ILE A 392 -5.36 21.75 -2.56
C ILE A 392 -6.18 22.91 -3.16
N HIS A 393 -7.41 23.16 -2.68
CA HIS A 393 -8.31 24.20 -3.22
C HIS A 393 -8.79 25.23 -2.21
N ALA A 394 -8.26 25.29 -0.99
CA ALA A 394 -8.59 26.38 -0.09
C ALA A 394 -7.85 27.65 -0.58
N PRO A 395 -8.54 28.68 -1.11
CA PRO A 395 -7.88 29.95 -1.40
C PRO A 395 -7.27 30.48 -0.10
N ALA A 396 -6.08 31.09 -0.17
CA ALA A 396 -5.37 31.63 0.99
C ALA A 396 -6.21 32.63 1.83
N ASP A 397 -7.30 33.15 1.26
CA ASP A 397 -8.22 34.10 1.88
C ASP A 397 -9.50 33.50 2.49
N SER A 398 -9.67 32.17 2.54
CA SER A 398 -10.81 31.59 3.26
C SER A 398 -10.57 31.62 4.77
N THR A 399 -10.69 32.79 5.40
CA THR A 399 -10.86 32.88 6.85
C THR A 399 -12.05 32.01 7.25
N PRO A 400 -11.94 31.15 8.28
CA PRO A 400 -13.06 30.33 8.73
C PRO A 400 -14.24 31.25 9.05
N LYS A 401 -15.34 31.06 8.32
CA LYS A 401 -16.58 31.80 8.55
C LYS A 401 -16.96 31.53 10.01
N PRO A 402 -17.07 32.56 10.89
CA PRO A 402 -17.45 32.34 12.27
C PRO A 402 -18.76 31.55 12.28
N ALA A 403 -18.79 30.47 13.06
CA ALA A 403 -19.97 29.63 13.20
C ALA A 403 -21.17 30.56 13.43
N SER A 404 -22.13 30.53 12.51
CA SER A 404 -23.39 31.24 12.68
C SER A 404 -23.98 30.81 14.01
N LYS A 405 -24.17 31.78 14.91
CA LYS A 405 -24.81 31.56 16.21
C LYS A 405 -26.15 30.83 16.02
N PRO A 406 -26.50 29.90 16.92
CA PRO A 406 -27.82 29.28 16.92
C PRO A 406 -28.94 30.30 17.14
#